data_AF-A0AAE0S5F3-F1
#
_entry.id   AF-A0AAE0S5F3-F1
#
_cell.length_a   1.000
_cell.length_b   1.000
_cell.length_c   1.000
_cell.angle_alpha   90.00
_cell.angle_beta   90.00
_cell.angle_gamma   90.00
#
_symmetry.space_group_name_H-M   'P 1'
#
loop_
_entity.id
_entity.type
_entity.pdbx_description
1 polymer ?
#
loop_
_entity_poly.entity_id
_entity_poly.type
_entity_poly.pdbx_seq_one_letter_code
_entity_poly.pdbx_strand_id
1 'polypeptide(L)'
;MWCMLAFYVKSLTYFIKYWWAAVVAMTILGTVGTLLAWLTCMTYMFHQRFMGNSECAYVSAILAILAGVCILVALIVFGVKFDTSGVYELYYCFYLLIAPCFLDILAGIFLFINIRKSSATKPFA
;
A
#
# COMPACT_ATOMS: atom_id res chain seq x y z
N MET A 1 39.11 16.79 12.90
CA MET A 1 38.41 15.49 12.78
C MET A 1 37.12 15.42 13.59
N TRP A 2 37.06 15.91 14.83
CA TRP A 2 35.87 15.84 15.69
C TRP A 2 34.64 16.64 15.19
N CYS A 3 34.84 17.73 14.43
CA CYS A 3 33.74 18.51 13.85
C CYS A 3 33.02 17.79 12.69
N MET A 4 33.72 16.92 11.93
CA MET A 4 33.07 16.12 10.89
C MET A 4 32.21 15.02 11.51
N LEU A 5 32.64 14.42 12.62
CA LEU A 5 31.85 13.40 13.32
C LEU A 5 30.56 13.99 13.89
N ALA A 6 30.60 15.19 14.48
CA ALA A 6 29.41 15.87 14.99
C ALA A 6 28.44 16.31 13.87
N PHE A 7 28.95 16.71 12.71
CA PHE A 7 28.14 17.02 11.53
C PHE A 7 27.50 15.75 10.94
N TYR A 8 28.26 14.65 10.92
CA TYR A 8 27.76 13.34 10.47
C TYR A 8 26.68 12.80 11.41
N VAL A 9 26.88 12.87 12.73
CA VAL A 9 25.92 12.41 13.74
C VAL A 9 24.63 13.26 13.74
N LYS A 10 24.75 14.59 13.55
CA LYS A 10 23.57 15.46 13.35
C LYS A 10 22.86 15.15 12.04
N SER A 11 23.60 15.02 10.94
CA SER A 11 23.00 14.68 9.63
C SER A 11 22.31 13.32 9.68
N LEU A 12 22.90 12.32 10.35
CA LEU A 12 22.31 11.01 10.58
C LEU A 12 21.02 11.11 11.40
N THR A 13 21.00 11.84 12.51
CA THR A 13 19.80 11.98 13.36
C THR A 13 18.66 12.76 12.67
N TYR A 14 18.98 13.74 11.83
CA TYR A 14 18.01 14.40 10.96
C TYR A 14 17.51 13.45 9.87
N PHE A 15 18.40 12.75 9.17
CA PHE A 15 18.03 11.81 8.11
C PHE A 15 17.16 10.67 8.66
N ILE A 16 17.52 10.10 9.81
CA ILE A 16 16.74 9.09 10.56
C ILE A 16 15.32 9.56 10.85
N LYS A 17 15.14 10.83 11.23
CA LYS A 17 13.80 11.39 11.46
C LYS A 17 12.95 11.48 10.19
N TYR A 18 13.52 11.85 9.04
CA TYR A 18 12.73 12.10 7.82
C TYR A 18 12.31 10.82 7.10
N TRP A 19 13.20 9.84 6.93
CA TRP A 19 12.82 8.62 6.23
C TRP A 19 11.87 7.76 7.05
N TRP A 20 12.05 7.72 8.38
CA TRP A 20 11.14 7.03 9.28
C TRP A 20 9.72 7.62 9.21
N ALA A 21 9.60 8.95 9.29
CA ALA A 21 8.31 9.62 9.16
C ALA A 21 7.65 9.34 7.80
N ALA A 22 8.42 9.29 6.72
CA ALA A 22 7.90 8.94 5.39
C ALA A 22 7.39 7.50 5.32
N VAL A 23 8.12 6.52 5.89
CA VAL A 23 7.68 5.12 5.97
C VAL A 23 6.38 5.00 6.76
N VAL A 24 6.29 5.67 7.91
CA VAL A 24 5.07 5.69 8.74
C VAL A 24 3.89 6.31 7.99
N ALA A 25 4.10 7.45 7.34
CA ALA A 25 3.05 8.13 6.56
C ALA A 25 2.55 7.27 5.40
N MET A 26 3.44 6.61 4.66
CA MET A 26 3.08 5.70 3.56
C MET A 26 2.33 4.47 4.06
N THR A 27 2.71 3.93 5.22
CA THR A 27 2.04 2.78 5.83
C THR A 27 0.62 3.14 6.30
N ILE A 28 0.45 4.30 6.94
CA ILE A 28 -0.86 4.82 7.35
C ILE A 28 -1.74 5.08 6.11
N LEU A 29 -1.20 5.77 5.10
CA LEU A 29 -1.91 6.06 3.85
C LEU A 29 -2.37 4.77 3.16
N GLY A 30 -1.47 3.79 3.07
CA GLY A 30 -1.79 2.47 2.52
C GLY A 30 -2.88 1.78 3.31
N THR A 31 -2.80 1.78 4.64
CA THR A 31 -3.81 1.12 5.50
C THR A 31 -5.19 1.77 5.37
N VAL A 32 -5.25 3.12 5.35
CA VAL A 32 -6.49 3.87 5.10
C VAL A 32 -7.02 3.57 3.69
N GLY A 33 -6.14 3.49 2.69
CA GLY A 33 -6.49 3.10 1.33
C GLY A 33 -7.11 1.71 1.25
N THR A 34 -6.54 0.71 1.90
CA THR A 34 -7.07 -0.66 1.95
C THR A 34 -8.44 -0.69 2.64
N LEU A 35 -8.63 0.05 3.74
CA LEU A 35 -9.94 0.15 4.41
C LEU A 35 -11.01 0.79 3.50
N LEU A 36 -10.65 1.84 2.76
CA LEU A 36 -11.56 2.47 1.78
C LEU A 36 -11.86 1.54 0.60
N ALA A 37 -10.85 0.81 0.10
CA ALA A 37 -11.03 -0.19 -0.94
C ALA A 37 -11.98 -1.31 -0.50
N TRP A 38 -11.82 -1.79 0.74
CA TRP A 38 -12.71 -2.79 1.33
C TRP A 38 -14.14 -2.27 1.51
N LEU A 39 -14.30 -1.05 2.05
CA LEU A 39 -15.61 -0.43 2.23
C LEU A 39 -16.34 -0.26 0.89
N THR A 40 -15.64 0.25 -0.13
CA THR A 40 -16.19 0.43 -1.48
C THR A 40 -16.53 -0.91 -2.14
N CYS A 41 -15.73 -1.94 -1.94
CA CYS A 41 -16.02 -3.31 -2.38
C CYS A 41 -17.29 -3.85 -1.72
N MET A 42 -17.41 -3.67 -0.39
CA MET A 42 -18.61 -4.07 0.36
C MET A 42 -19.86 -3.33 -0.12
N THR A 43 -19.76 -2.03 -0.40
CA THR A 43 -20.90 -1.28 -0.95
C THR A 43 -21.29 -1.77 -2.34
N TYR A 44 -20.30 -2.13 -3.17
CA TYR A 44 -20.55 -2.70 -4.50
C TYR A 44 -21.25 -4.07 -4.43
N MET A 45 -20.86 -4.94 -3.49
CA MET A 45 -21.40 -6.30 -3.39
C MET A 45 -22.75 -6.37 -2.65
N PHE A 46 -22.93 -5.59 -1.58
CA PHE A 46 -24.04 -5.78 -0.64
C PHE A 46 -25.11 -4.68 -0.68
N HIS A 47 -24.83 -3.51 -1.26
CA HIS A 47 -25.80 -2.43 -1.28
C HIS A 47 -26.61 -2.42 -2.59
N GLN A 48 -27.92 -2.68 -2.50
CA GLN A 48 -28.80 -2.83 -3.66
C GLN A 48 -28.76 -1.65 -4.65
N ARG A 49 -28.55 -0.41 -4.18
CA ARG A 49 -28.42 0.78 -5.06
C ARG A 49 -27.12 0.84 -5.86
N PHE A 50 -26.05 0.17 -5.42
CA PHE A 50 -24.73 0.21 -6.06
C PHE A 50 -24.32 -1.12 -6.68
N MET A 51 -25.13 -2.17 -6.49
CA MET A 51 -24.92 -3.47 -7.08
C MET A 51 -24.90 -3.37 -8.61
N GLY A 52 -23.78 -3.75 -9.22
CA GLY A 52 -23.58 -3.68 -10.67
C GLY A 52 -23.10 -2.32 -11.20
N ASN A 53 -22.81 -1.35 -10.33
CA ASN A 53 -22.16 -0.10 -10.75
C ASN A 53 -20.65 -0.35 -11.01
N SER A 54 -20.26 -0.28 -12.29
CA SER A 54 -18.87 -0.49 -12.73
C SER A 54 -17.91 0.57 -12.18
N GLU A 55 -18.36 1.81 -12.02
CA GLU A 55 -17.52 2.90 -11.50
C GLU A 55 -17.08 2.63 -10.07
N CYS A 56 -18.00 2.13 -9.23
CA CYS A 56 -17.69 1.78 -7.83
C CYS A 56 -16.68 0.64 -7.76
N ALA A 57 -16.83 -0.35 -8.64
CA ALA A 57 -15.88 -1.45 -8.76
C ALA A 57 -14.49 -0.97 -9.22
N TYR A 58 -14.41 -0.07 -10.22
CA TYR A 58 -13.15 0.50 -10.68
C TYR A 58 -12.43 1.28 -9.58
N VAL A 59 -13.16 2.10 -8.83
CA VAL A 59 -12.62 2.86 -7.71
C VAL A 59 -12.07 1.92 -6.64
N SER A 60 -12.80 0.88 -6.27
CA SER A 60 -12.34 -0.12 -5.31
C SER A 60 -11.06 -0.84 -5.78
N ALA A 61 -11.01 -1.24 -7.05
CA ALA A 61 -9.83 -1.89 -7.64
C ALA A 61 -8.59 -0.99 -7.63
N ILE A 62 -8.74 0.28 -8.04
CA ILE A 62 -7.65 1.25 -8.08
C ILE A 62 -7.15 1.55 -6.65
N LEU A 63 -8.06 1.72 -5.69
CA LEU A 63 -7.71 1.97 -4.30
C LEU A 63 -6.94 0.79 -3.69
N ALA A 64 -7.36 -0.46 -3.94
CA ALA A 64 -6.65 -1.66 -3.46
C ALA A 64 -5.22 -1.74 -4.01
N ILE A 65 -5.05 -1.50 -5.32
CA ILE A 65 -3.72 -1.51 -5.95
C ILE A 65 -2.82 -0.41 -5.38
N LEU A 66 -3.32 0.83 -5.31
CA LEU A 66 -2.56 1.97 -4.79
C LEU A 66 -2.19 1.77 -3.31
N ALA A 67 -3.12 1.27 -2.51
CA ALA A 67 -2.88 0.98 -1.10
C ALA A 67 -1.78 -0.07 -0.92
N GLY A 68 -1.89 -1.21 -1.61
CA GLY A 68 -0.88 -2.26 -1.55
C GLY A 68 0.51 -1.79 -2.01
N VAL A 69 0.58 -0.99 -3.08
CA VAL A 69 1.85 -0.40 -3.57
C VAL A 69 2.43 0.58 -2.55
N CYS A 70 1.63 1.45 -1.93
CA CYS A 70 2.11 2.38 -0.91
C CYS A 70 2.75 1.65 0.29
N ILE A 71 2.12 0.59 0.79
CA ILE A 71 2.68 -0.21 1.89
C ILE A 71 3.94 -0.94 1.43
N LEU A 72 3.94 -1.52 0.22
CA LEU A 72 5.11 -2.21 -0.32
C LEU A 72 6.32 -1.28 -0.47
N VAL A 73 6.11 -0.06 -0.97
CA VAL A 73 7.17 0.97 -1.06
C VAL A 73 7.68 1.32 0.33
N ALA A 74 6.80 1.48 1.32
CA ALA A 74 7.20 1.73 2.71
C ALA A 74 8.08 0.60 3.27
N LEU A 75 7.71 -0.66 3.01
CA LEU A 75 8.48 -1.84 3.42
C LEU A 75 9.84 -1.91 2.72
N ILE A 76 9.92 -1.64 1.42
CA ILE A 76 11.19 -1.61 0.67
C ILE A 76 12.13 -0.54 1.25
N VAL A 77 11.63 0.68 1.43
CA VAL A 77 12.43 1.79 1.99
C VAL A 77 12.88 1.45 3.41
N PHE A 78 12.00 0.89 4.23
CA PHE A 78 12.35 0.41 5.56
C PHE A 78 13.44 -0.65 5.52
N GLY A 79 13.28 -1.69 4.70
CA GLY A 79 14.25 -2.79 4.58
C GLY A 79 15.63 -2.31 4.16
N VAL A 80 15.71 -1.47 3.12
CA VAL A 80 16.98 -0.89 2.63
C VAL A 80 17.66 -0.04 3.69
N LYS A 81 16.90 0.81 4.41
CA LYS A 81 17.48 1.67 5.45
C LYS A 81 17.86 0.90 6.71
N PHE A 82 17.08 -0.11 7.08
CA PHE A 82 17.35 -0.96 8.23
C PHE A 82 18.61 -1.80 8.03
N ASP A 83 18.81 -2.37 6.83
CA ASP A 83 20.02 -3.13 6.48
C ASP A 83 21.29 -2.26 6.59
N THR A 84 21.22 -1.00 6.11
CA THR A 84 22.34 -0.05 6.24
C THR A 84 22.62 0.40 7.68
N SER A 85 21.74 0.10 8.63
CA SER A 85 21.87 0.53 10.04
C SER A 85 22.70 -0.43 10.89
N GLY A 86 23.12 -1.58 10.35
CA GLY A 86 23.93 -2.57 11.09
C GLY A 86 23.18 -3.29 12.22
N VAL A 87 21.84 -3.22 12.23
CA VAL A 87 20.99 -3.97 13.15
C VAL A 87 20.62 -5.29 12.46
N TYR A 88 21.10 -6.40 13.00
CA TYR A 88 21.19 -7.67 12.28
C TYR A 88 19.89 -8.48 12.16
N GLU A 89 18.78 -8.04 12.74
CA GLU A 89 17.53 -8.83 12.72
C GLU A 89 16.29 -7.99 12.43
N LEU A 90 15.67 -8.26 11.28
CA LEU A 90 14.30 -7.86 10.97
C LEU A 90 13.35 -8.82 11.67
N TYR A 91 12.41 -8.29 12.46
CA TYR A 91 11.37 -9.10 13.10
C TYR A 91 10.51 -9.84 12.07
N TYR A 92 10.05 -11.05 12.41
CA TYR A 92 9.14 -11.87 11.59
C TYR A 92 7.90 -11.10 11.07
N CYS A 93 7.42 -10.12 11.84
CA CYS A 93 6.30 -9.25 11.46
C CYS A 93 6.55 -8.51 10.12
N PHE A 94 7.80 -8.17 9.80
CA PHE A 94 8.16 -7.48 8.55
C PHE A 94 7.89 -8.36 7.32
N TYR A 95 8.33 -9.61 7.36
CA TYR A 95 8.11 -10.56 6.27
C TYR A 95 6.64 -10.95 6.12
N LEU A 96 5.94 -11.08 7.25
CA LEU A 96 4.51 -11.40 7.25
C LEU A 96 3.67 -10.31 6.59
N LEU A 97 4.10 -9.04 6.66
CA LEU A 97 3.40 -7.89 6.07
C LEU A 97 3.51 -7.82 4.54
N ILE A 98 4.47 -8.52 3.94
CA ILE A 98 4.64 -8.57 2.48
C ILE A 98 3.48 -9.35 1.82
N ALA A 99 3.08 -10.48 2.43
CA ALA A 99 2.02 -11.33 1.91
C ALA A 99 0.66 -10.61 1.73
N PRO A 100 0.10 -9.88 2.73
CA PRO A 100 -1.16 -9.16 2.56
C PRO A 100 -1.05 -8.03 1.52
N CYS A 101 0.10 -7.37 1.35
CA CYS A 101 0.28 -6.38 0.29
C CYS A 101 0.11 -7.02 -1.10
N PHE A 102 0.70 -8.19 -1.33
CA PHE A 102 0.51 -8.91 -2.59
C PHE A 102 -0.94 -9.37 -2.78
N LEU A 103 -1.59 -9.85 -1.73
CA LEU A 103 -3.00 -10.23 -1.80
C LEU A 103 -3.90 -9.05 -2.13
N ASP A 104 -3.64 -7.86 -1.58
CA ASP A 104 -4.41 -6.64 -1.85
C ASP A 104 -4.25 -6.18 -3.31
N ILE A 105 -3.02 -6.20 -3.83
CA ILE A 105 -2.73 -5.89 -5.24
C ILE A 105 -3.41 -6.91 -6.17
N LEU A 106 -3.29 -8.21 -5.87
CA LEU A 106 -3.92 -9.26 -6.67
C LEU A 106 -5.45 -9.16 -6.65
N ALA A 107 -6.04 -8.87 -5.48
CA ALA A 107 -7.48 -8.66 -5.36
C ALA A 107 -7.94 -7.50 -6.24
N GLY A 108 -7.23 -6.37 -6.22
CA GLY A 108 -7.52 -5.23 -7.11
C GLY A 108 -7.40 -5.59 -8.60
N ILE A 109 -6.37 -6.33 -9.00
CA ILE A 109 -6.19 -6.79 -10.39
C ILE A 109 -7.33 -7.72 -10.81
N PHE A 110 -7.69 -8.70 -9.99
CA PHE A 110 -8.79 -9.62 -10.30
C PHE A 110 -10.13 -8.88 -10.44
N LEU A 111 -10.37 -7.90 -9.56
CA LEU A 111 -11.58 -7.08 -9.61
C LEU A 111 -11.60 -6.26 -10.90
N PHE A 112 -10.47 -5.69 -11.32
CA PHE A 112 -10.31 -4.96 -12.58
C PHE A 112 -10.60 -5.84 -13.82
N ILE A 113 -10.06 -7.07 -13.85
CA ILE A 113 -10.29 -8.04 -14.93
C ILE A 113 -11.78 -8.41 -15.02
N ASN A 114 -12.43 -8.63 -13.87
CA ASN A 114 -13.84 -9.00 -13.82
C ASN A 114 -14.76 -7.90 -14.36
N ILE A 115 -14.48 -6.63 -14.01
CA ILE A 115 -15.23 -5.49 -14.55
C ILE A 115 -15.12 -5.44 -16.08
N ARG A 116 -13.89 -5.57 -16.62
CA ARG A 116 -13.66 -5.53 -18.07
C ARG A 116 -14.43 -6.63 -18.80
N LYS A 117 -14.49 -7.83 -18.23
CA LYS A 117 -15.29 -8.94 -18.77
C LYS A 117 -16.78 -8.59 -18.76
N SER A 118 -17.30 -8.05 -17.65
CA SER A 118 -18.71 -7.68 -17.55
C SER A 118 -19.13 -6.58 -18.54
N SER A 119 -18.26 -5.60 -18.82
CA SER A 119 -18.51 -4.53 -19.79
C SER A 119 -18.56 -5.04 -21.24
N ALA A 120 -17.74 -6.04 -21.60
CA ALA A 120 -17.73 -6.61 -22.95
C ALA A 120 -19.01 -7.40 -23.29
N THR A 121 -19.76 -7.84 -22.28
CA THR A 121 -20.99 -8.64 -22.42
C THR A 121 -22.27 -7.81 -22.45
N LYS A 122 -22.21 -6.47 -22.46
CA LYS A 122 -23.38 -5.62 -22.71
C LYS A 122 -23.42 -5.22 -24.21
N PRO A 123 -23.98 -6.04 -25.11
CA PRO A 123 -24.38 -5.53 -26.42
C PRO A 123 -25.55 -4.58 -26.18
N PHE A 124 -25.43 -3.34 -26.67
CA PHE A 124 -26.49 -2.36 -26.90
C PHE A 124 -27.88 -2.74 -26.36
N ALA A 125 -28.22 -2.22 -25.18
CA ALA A 125 -29.59 -2.10 -24.71
C ALA A 125 -29.96 -0.61 -24.71
#